data_AF-A0A6G0UYQ8-F1
#
_entry.id   AF-A0A6G0UYQ8-F1
#
_cell.length_a   1.000
_cell.length_b   1.000
_cell.length_c   1.000
_cell.angle_alpha   90.00
_cell.angle_beta   90.00
_cell.angle_gamma   90.00
#
_symmetry.space_group_name_H-M   'P 1'
#
loop_
_entity.id
_entity.type
_entity.pdbx_description
1 polymer ?
#
loop_
_entity_poly.entity_id
_entity_poly.type
_entity_poly.pdbx_seq_one_letter_code
_entity_poly.pdbx_strand_id
1 'polypeptide(L)'
;MKIQPLQIYDKCFTNFFQKFISPDYRHKHAYNPCERLHEAYRDCVEGENARHMGVIASEFTARSQEPLNQKIHTMIHGLRQLDQMKDEFRDVKVPAELLDYVDQGKNPQLYTKEILERTLNKNKEVNGKIELYKKFRAKLIQELGKDLPQDMANYTTFRPYNNS
;
A
#
# COMPACT_ATOMS: atom_id res chain seq x y z
N MET A 1 14.22 22.20 -10.96
CA MET A 1 13.29 21.48 -10.07
C MET A 1 13.27 20.02 -10.48
N LYS A 2 14.22 19.22 -9.94
CA LYS A 2 14.19 17.77 -10.11
C LYS A 2 13.01 17.29 -9.28
N ILE A 3 11.96 16.81 -9.93
CA ILE A 3 10.90 16.07 -9.24
C ILE A 3 11.64 14.92 -8.54
N GLN A 4 11.47 14.80 -7.22
CA GLN A 4 12.05 13.71 -6.41
C GLN A 4 11.03 12.58 -6.23
N PRO A 5 10.54 11.87 -7.27
CA PRO A 5 9.76 10.67 -7.00
C PRO A 5 10.66 9.57 -6.42
N LEU A 6 11.92 9.47 -6.87
CA LEU A 6 12.81 8.34 -6.55
C LEU A 6 13.03 8.11 -5.04
N GLN A 7 13.21 9.17 -4.24
CA GLN A 7 13.52 9.04 -2.80
C GLN A 7 12.34 8.52 -1.97
N ILE A 8 11.10 8.76 -2.40
CA ILE A 8 9.90 8.24 -1.71
C ILE A 8 9.68 6.78 -2.11
N TYR A 9 9.87 6.45 -3.39
CA TYR A 9 9.85 5.06 -3.88
C TYR A 9 10.88 4.20 -3.16
N ASP A 10 12.11 4.70 -2.97
CA ASP A 10 13.17 3.96 -2.29
C ASP A 10 12.80 3.59 -0.85
N LYS A 11 12.16 4.47 -0.07
CA LYS A 11 11.80 4.18 1.33
C LYS A 11 10.72 3.09 1.47
N CYS A 12 9.70 3.10 0.61
CA CYS A 12 8.69 2.05 0.58
C CYS A 12 9.28 0.71 0.11
N PHE A 13 10.19 0.73 -0.88
CA PHE A 13 10.79 -0.49 -1.40
C PHE A 13 11.86 -1.08 -0.47
N THR A 14 12.67 -0.26 0.20
CA THR A 14 13.71 -0.76 1.10
C THR A 14 13.15 -1.12 2.47
N ASN A 15 12.52 -0.21 3.20
CA ASN A 15 12.19 -0.50 4.61
C ASN A 15 11.03 -1.48 4.79
N PHE A 16 9.98 -1.41 3.95
CA PHE A 16 8.83 -2.30 4.11
C PHE A 16 9.14 -3.72 3.60
N PHE A 17 9.63 -3.88 2.37
CA PHE A 17 9.95 -5.22 1.84
C PHE A 17 11.08 -5.88 2.61
N GLN A 18 12.12 -5.12 3.00
CA GLN A 18 13.20 -5.67 3.80
C GLN A 18 12.67 -6.10 5.18
N LYS A 19 11.79 -5.32 5.83
CA LYS A 19 11.21 -5.65 7.14
C LYS A 19 10.14 -6.75 7.13
N PHE A 20 9.42 -7.00 6.04
CA PHE A 20 8.25 -7.90 6.05
C PHE A 20 8.26 -9.00 4.99
N ILE A 21 9.14 -8.92 3.97
CA ILE A 21 9.15 -9.81 2.80
C ILE A 21 10.51 -10.53 2.64
N SER A 22 11.61 -9.92 3.07
CA SER A 22 12.96 -10.48 2.88
C SER A 22 13.22 -11.68 3.82
N PRO A 23 13.57 -12.88 3.29
CA PRO A 23 13.80 -14.08 4.10
C PRO A 23 15.03 -13.97 5.03
N ASP A 24 16.02 -13.14 4.66
CA ASP A 24 17.24 -12.92 5.44
C ASP A 24 17.09 -11.82 6.53
N TYR A 25 15.94 -11.15 6.63
CA TYR A 25 15.76 -10.10 7.62
C TYR A 25 15.46 -10.69 8.99
N ARG A 26 16.47 -10.69 9.87
CA ARG A 26 16.29 -11.00 11.29
C ARG A 26 15.45 -9.92 11.96
N HIS A 27 14.15 -10.18 12.15
CA HIS A 27 13.36 -9.37 13.06
C HIS A 27 13.96 -9.45 14.48
N LYS A 28 13.71 -8.45 15.33
CA LYS A 28 14.09 -8.49 16.76
C LYS A 28 13.50 -9.72 17.51
N HIS A 29 12.57 -10.44 16.89
CA HIS A 29 11.93 -11.65 17.36
C HIS A 29 12.11 -12.76 16.31
N ALA A 30 12.13 -14.03 16.73
CA ALA A 30 12.44 -15.17 15.87
C ALA A 30 11.45 -15.45 14.72
N TYR A 31 10.36 -14.69 14.63
CA TYR A 31 9.22 -14.92 13.73
C TYR A 31 8.73 -13.62 13.08
N ASN A 32 8.18 -13.73 11.86
CA ASN A 32 7.58 -12.62 11.14
C ASN A 32 6.31 -12.12 11.88
N PRO A 33 6.19 -10.81 12.19
CA PRO A 33 5.03 -10.27 12.89
C PRO A 33 3.72 -10.48 12.12
N CYS A 34 3.74 -10.46 10.78
CA CYS A 34 2.57 -10.75 9.95
C CYS A 34 2.14 -12.22 10.06
N GLU A 35 3.09 -13.15 10.09
CA GLU A 35 2.80 -14.58 10.26
C GLU A 35 2.20 -14.85 11.65
N ARG A 36 2.78 -14.26 12.70
CA ARG A 36 2.22 -14.35 14.06
C ARG A 36 0.81 -13.79 14.13
N LEU A 37 0.55 -12.64 13.51
CA LEU A 37 -0.78 -12.03 13.50
C LEU A 37 -1.77 -12.93 12.77
N HIS A 38 -1.36 -13.49 11.63
CA HIS A 38 -2.18 -14.41 10.85
C HIS A 38 -2.49 -15.70 11.61
N GLU A 39 -1.50 -16.29 12.29
CA GLU A 39 -1.69 -17.47 13.13
C GLU A 39 -2.65 -17.20 14.28
N ALA A 40 -2.46 -16.10 15.03
CA ALA A 40 -3.36 -15.70 16.10
C ALA A 40 -4.79 -15.42 15.60
N TYR A 41 -4.93 -14.80 14.42
CA TYR A 41 -6.22 -14.55 13.80
C TYR A 41 -6.89 -15.85 13.40
N ARG A 42 -6.15 -16.76 12.77
CA ARG A 42 -6.62 -18.08 12.38
C ARG A 42 -7.09 -18.87 13.60
N ASP A 43 -6.29 -18.97 14.65
CA ASP A 43 -6.66 -19.73 15.85
C ASP A 43 -7.89 -19.14 16.58
N CYS A 44 -8.00 -17.81 16.58
CA CYS A 44 -9.10 -17.11 17.24
C CYS A 44 -10.41 -17.13 16.44
N VAL A 45 -10.34 -16.86 15.13
CA VAL A 45 -11.51 -16.52 14.29
C VAL A 45 -11.82 -17.62 13.27
N GLU A 46 -10.81 -18.10 12.56
CA GLU A 46 -10.98 -19.18 11.55
C GLU A 46 -10.93 -20.58 12.16
N GLY A 47 -10.57 -20.65 13.43
CA GLY A 47 -10.45 -21.88 14.18
C GLY A 47 -11.81 -22.49 14.50
N GLU A 48 -11.78 -23.76 14.89
CA GLU A 48 -12.99 -24.52 15.19
C GLU A 48 -13.74 -24.00 16.44
N ASN A 49 -13.15 -23.05 17.18
CA ASN A 49 -13.75 -22.48 18.38
C ASN A 49 -15.09 -21.80 18.09
N ALA A 50 -15.16 -20.93 17.08
CA ALA A 50 -16.38 -20.24 16.69
C ALA A 50 -17.46 -21.23 16.21
N ARG A 51 -17.06 -22.21 15.40
CA ARG A 51 -17.96 -23.26 14.91
C ARG A 51 -18.52 -24.10 16.05
N HIS A 52 -17.66 -24.58 16.96
CA HIS A 52 -18.07 -25.35 18.13
C HIS A 52 -19.01 -24.56 19.04
N MET A 53 -18.73 -23.27 19.28
CA MET A 53 -19.66 -22.39 20.00
C MET A 53 -21.02 -22.33 19.31
N GLY A 54 -21.05 -22.18 17.98
CA GLY A 54 -22.28 -22.19 17.20
C GLY A 54 -23.09 -23.49 17.35
N VAL A 55 -22.42 -24.63 17.32
CA VAL A 55 -23.06 -25.94 17.53
C VAL A 55 -23.62 -26.07 18.95
N ILE A 56 -22.80 -25.77 19.97
CA ILE A 56 -23.21 -25.84 21.37
C ILE A 56 -24.39 -24.89 21.66
N ALA A 57 -24.37 -23.69 21.07
CA ALA A 57 -25.45 -22.72 21.23
C ALA A 57 -26.74 -23.14 20.51
N SER A 58 -26.64 -23.81 19.35
CA SER A 58 -27.80 -24.30 18.60
C SER A 58 -28.49 -25.47 19.30
N GLU A 59 -27.73 -26.33 19.99
CA GLU A 59 -28.23 -27.52 20.68
C GLU A 59 -28.00 -27.43 22.20
N PHE A 60 -28.31 -26.26 22.77
CA PHE A 60 -27.96 -25.98 24.16
C PHE A 60 -28.72 -26.86 25.17
N THR A 61 -27.98 -27.41 26.13
CA THR A 61 -28.51 -28.15 27.28
C THR A 61 -27.84 -27.69 28.58
N ALA A 62 -28.42 -28.02 29.74
CA ALA A 62 -27.79 -27.70 31.02
C ALA A 62 -26.36 -28.27 31.17
N ARG A 63 -26.04 -29.38 30.48
CA ARG A 63 -24.71 -30.00 30.48
C ARG A 63 -23.70 -29.24 29.61
N SER A 64 -24.15 -28.42 28.68
CA SER A 64 -23.27 -27.70 27.74
C SER A 64 -22.88 -26.29 28.20
N GLN A 65 -23.41 -25.82 29.34
CA GLN A 65 -23.09 -24.50 29.91
C GLN A 65 -21.59 -24.33 30.16
N GLU A 66 -20.95 -25.32 30.81
CA GLU A 66 -19.54 -25.26 31.16
C GLU A 66 -18.63 -25.29 29.91
N PRO A 67 -18.79 -26.25 28.96
CA PRO A 67 -18.09 -26.20 27.68
C PRO A 67 -18.29 -24.89 26.91
N LEU A 68 -19.50 -24.33 26.90
CA LEU A 68 -19.77 -23.06 26.22
C LEU A 68 -18.97 -21.92 26.85
N ASN A 69 -18.98 -21.81 28.19
CA ASN A 69 -18.21 -20.81 28.92
C ASN A 69 -16.71 -20.92 28.63
N GLN A 70 -16.17 -22.14 28.61
CA GLN A 70 -14.76 -22.38 28.26
C GLN A 70 -14.45 -21.86 26.86
N LYS A 71 -15.30 -22.15 25.86
CA LYS A 71 -15.11 -21.68 24.49
C LYS A 71 -15.21 -20.16 24.35
N ILE A 72 -16.13 -19.53 25.08
CA ILE A 72 -16.24 -18.06 25.18
C ILE A 72 -14.95 -17.47 25.75
N HIS A 73 -14.43 -18.03 26.86
CA HIS A 73 -13.18 -17.58 27.45
C HIS A 73 -11.99 -17.73 26.49
N THR A 74 -11.91 -18.83 25.74
CA THR A 74 -10.91 -19.02 24.68
C THR A 74 -11.00 -17.93 23.62
N MET A 75 -12.21 -17.58 23.15
CA MET A 75 -12.40 -16.52 22.15
C MET A 75 -12.01 -15.14 22.70
N ILE A 76 -12.41 -14.82 23.93
CA ILE A 76 -12.01 -13.57 24.60
C ILE A 76 -10.50 -13.47 24.71
N HIS A 77 -9.83 -14.58 25.06
CA HIS A 77 -8.38 -14.63 25.13
C HIS A 77 -7.72 -14.38 23.77
N GLY A 78 -8.20 -15.05 22.70
CA GLY A 78 -7.70 -14.84 21.34
C GLY A 78 -7.87 -13.40 20.85
N LEU A 79 -9.04 -12.80 21.06
CA LEU A 79 -9.30 -11.40 20.70
C LEU A 79 -8.39 -10.42 21.47
N ARG A 80 -8.09 -10.71 22.74
CA ARG A 80 -7.14 -9.90 23.53
C ARG A 80 -5.71 -10.03 23.02
N GLN A 81 -5.29 -11.21 22.60
CA GLN A 81 -3.98 -11.41 21.98
C GLN A 81 -3.87 -10.61 20.68
N LEU A 82 -4.90 -10.64 19.83
CA LEU A 82 -4.95 -9.84 18.60
C LEU A 82 -4.84 -8.33 18.89
N ASP A 83 -5.57 -7.82 19.89
CA ASP A 83 -5.50 -6.39 20.26
C ASP A 83 -4.11 -5.97 20.77
N GLN A 84 -3.42 -6.84 21.50
CA GLN A 84 -2.05 -6.56 21.98
C GLN A 84 -1.03 -6.46 20.85
N MET A 85 -1.27 -7.14 19.72
CA MET A 85 -0.37 -7.15 18.57
C MET A 85 -0.53 -5.92 17.67
N LYS A 86 -1.60 -5.12 17.82
CA LYS A 86 -1.87 -3.95 16.96
C LYS A 86 -0.72 -2.94 16.94
N ASP A 87 0.00 -2.84 18.06
CA ASP A 87 1.08 -1.88 18.24
C ASP A 87 2.30 -2.19 17.35
N GLU A 88 2.48 -3.45 16.95
CA GLU A 88 3.52 -3.88 16.01
C GLU A 88 3.29 -3.32 14.59
N PHE A 89 2.07 -2.88 14.28
CA PHE A 89 1.63 -2.44 12.95
C PHE A 89 1.28 -0.95 12.87
N ARG A 90 1.59 -0.13 13.88
CA ARG A 90 1.26 1.32 13.91
C ARG A 90 1.75 2.11 12.68
N ASP A 91 2.89 1.70 12.13
CA ASP A 91 3.51 2.34 10.96
C ASP A 91 2.92 1.86 9.63
N VAL A 92 2.10 0.81 9.63
CA VAL A 92 1.45 0.27 8.44
C VAL A 92 0.19 1.08 8.14
N LYS A 93 0.11 1.63 6.93
CA LYS A 93 -1.06 2.37 6.44
C LYS A 93 -1.79 1.54 5.40
N VAL A 94 -3.05 1.23 5.69
CA VAL A 94 -3.94 0.55 4.75
C VAL A 94 -4.77 1.60 4.02
N PRO A 95 -4.75 1.66 2.68
CA PRO A 95 -5.61 2.57 1.92
C PRO A 95 -7.08 2.29 2.20
N ALA A 96 -7.88 3.33 2.47
CA ALA A 96 -9.31 3.17 2.74
C ALA A 96 -10.05 2.55 1.55
N GLU A 97 -9.67 2.91 0.32
CA GLU A 97 -10.19 2.35 -0.93
C GLU A 97 -10.00 0.82 -1.01
N LEU A 98 -9.00 0.25 -0.33
CA LEU A 98 -8.80 -1.19 -0.27
C LEU A 98 -9.89 -1.89 0.55
N LEU A 99 -10.44 -1.21 1.56
CA LEU A 99 -11.52 -1.76 2.40
C LEU A 99 -12.77 -2.01 1.56
N ASP A 100 -13.07 -1.14 0.58
CA ASP A 100 -14.19 -1.35 -0.34
C ASP A 100 -14.07 -2.65 -1.14
N TYR A 101 -12.84 -3.08 -1.48
CA TYR A 101 -12.62 -4.37 -2.14
C TYR A 101 -12.88 -5.52 -1.18
N VAL A 102 -12.39 -5.42 0.06
CA VAL A 102 -12.57 -6.45 1.09
C VAL A 102 -14.05 -6.60 1.46
N ASP A 103 -14.76 -5.50 1.71
CA ASP A 103 -16.18 -5.48 2.08
C ASP A 103 -17.09 -6.06 0.99
N GLN A 104 -16.68 -5.91 -0.28
CA GLN A 104 -17.36 -6.49 -1.44
C GLN A 104 -16.93 -7.94 -1.73
N GLY A 105 -16.04 -8.53 -0.92
CA GLY A 105 -15.50 -9.87 -1.13
C GLY A 105 -14.59 -10.00 -2.36
N LYS A 106 -14.08 -8.87 -2.89
CA LYS A 106 -13.14 -8.85 -4.02
C LYS A 106 -11.72 -9.13 -3.54
N ASN A 107 -10.91 -9.69 -4.43
CA ASN A 107 -9.49 -9.89 -4.16
C ASN A 107 -8.76 -8.53 -4.02
N PRO A 108 -8.14 -8.23 -2.86
CA PRO A 108 -7.39 -6.98 -2.61
C PRO A 108 -6.24 -6.75 -3.60
N GLN A 109 -5.71 -7.80 -4.23
CA GLN A 109 -4.67 -7.69 -5.26
C GLN A 109 -5.15 -6.99 -6.53
N LEU A 110 -6.47 -6.95 -6.79
CA LEU A 110 -7.03 -6.21 -7.91
C LEU A 110 -6.85 -4.69 -7.73
N TYR A 111 -7.00 -4.19 -6.50
CA TYR A 111 -6.69 -2.80 -6.19
C TYR A 111 -5.22 -2.50 -6.46
N THR A 112 -4.30 -3.35 -5.97
CA THR A 112 -2.87 -3.18 -6.21
C THR A 112 -2.56 -3.13 -7.71
N LYS A 113 -3.11 -4.06 -8.49
CA LYS A 113 -2.99 -4.09 -9.95
C LYS A 113 -3.47 -2.78 -10.58
N GLU A 114 -4.67 -2.33 -10.21
CA GLU A 114 -5.28 -1.14 -10.77
C GLU A 114 -4.47 0.13 -10.46
N ILE A 115 -3.95 0.27 -9.23
CA ILE A 115 -3.08 1.39 -8.86
C ILE A 115 -1.78 1.37 -9.66
N LEU A 116 -1.16 0.20 -9.86
CA LEU A 116 0.03 0.07 -10.69
C LEU A 116 -0.24 0.46 -12.14
N GLU A 117 -1.35 -0.02 -12.72
CA GLU A 117 -1.75 0.30 -14.09
C GLU A 117 -2.08 1.79 -14.27
N ARG A 118 -2.85 2.39 -13.35
CA ARG A 118 -3.14 3.83 -13.33
C ARG A 118 -1.86 4.65 -13.22
N THR A 119 -0.94 4.25 -12.35
CA THR A 119 0.35 4.94 -12.17
C THR A 119 1.20 4.87 -13.43
N LEU A 120 1.29 3.69 -14.06
CA LEU A 120 2.02 3.49 -15.31
C LEU A 120 1.43 4.36 -16.43
N ASN A 121 0.11 4.35 -16.59
CA ASN A 121 -0.58 5.15 -17.60
C ASN A 121 -0.38 6.65 -17.36
N LYS A 122 -0.46 7.09 -16.09
CA LYS A 122 -0.24 8.49 -15.75
C LYS A 122 1.19 8.93 -16.01
N ASN A 123 2.18 8.08 -15.73
CA ASN A 123 3.58 8.35 -16.03
C ASN A 123 3.80 8.52 -17.55
N LYS A 124 3.25 7.60 -18.36
CA LYS A 124 3.29 7.71 -19.83
C LYS A 124 2.64 9.00 -20.33
N GLU A 125 1.45 9.35 -19.80
CA GLU A 125 0.74 10.58 -20.16
C GLU A 125 1.55 11.83 -19.85
N VAL A 126 2.13 11.91 -18.64
CA VAL A 126 2.94 13.05 -18.20
C VAL A 126 4.22 13.17 -19.03
N ASN A 127 4.90 12.06 -19.33
CA ASN A 127 6.06 12.09 -20.22
C ASN A 127 5.70 12.55 -21.64
N GLY A 128 4.56 12.09 -22.18
CA GLY A 128 4.05 12.57 -23.47
C GLY A 128 3.81 14.08 -23.48
N LYS A 129 3.24 14.63 -22.40
CA LYS A 129 3.06 16.09 -22.22
C LYS A 129 4.40 16.81 -22.17
N ILE A 130 5.38 16.30 -21.43
CA ILE A 130 6.73 16.88 -21.34
C ILE A 130 7.37 16.96 -22.73
N GLU A 131 7.32 15.88 -23.51
CA GLU A 131 7.88 15.84 -24.85
C GLU A 131 7.15 16.79 -25.81
N LEU A 132 5.83 16.90 -25.70
CA LEU A 132 5.05 17.86 -26.46
C LEU A 132 5.46 19.30 -26.14
N TYR A 133 5.58 19.65 -24.85
CA TYR A 133 6.02 20.99 -24.44
C TYR A 133 7.46 21.28 -24.86
N LYS A 134 8.37 20.29 -24.83
CA LYS A 134 9.74 20.44 -25.34
C LYS A 134 9.74 20.76 -26.84
N LYS A 135 8.97 20.02 -27.65
CA LYS A 135 8.83 20.26 -29.09
C LYS A 135 8.17 21.61 -29.40
N PHE A 136 7.09 21.95 -28.69
CA PHE A 136 6.41 23.23 -28.85
C PHE A 136 7.33 24.40 -28.54
N ARG A 137 8.07 24.33 -27.42
CA ARG A 137 9.07 25.33 -27.06
C ARG A 137 10.14 25.48 -28.14
N ALA A 138 10.68 24.38 -28.66
CA ALA A 138 11.70 24.43 -29.72
C ALA A 138 11.16 25.12 -30.98
N LYS A 139 9.92 24.79 -31.38
CA LYS A 139 9.28 25.41 -32.54
C LYS A 139 8.98 26.90 -32.33
N LEU A 140 8.51 27.27 -31.14
CA LEU A 140 8.24 28.66 -30.80
C LEU A 140 9.51 29.51 -30.84
N ILE A 141 10.61 29.00 -30.27
CA ILE A 141 11.93 29.66 -30.33
C ILE A 141 12.40 29.80 -31.78
N GLN A 142 12.18 28.77 -32.62
CA GLN A 142 12.56 28.81 -34.03
C GLN A 142 11.79 29.89 -34.80
N GLU A 143 10.46 29.97 -34.67
CA GLU A 143 9.67 30.96 -35.40
C GLU A 143 9.92 32.38 -34.88
N LEU A 144 9.96 32.58 -33.55
CA LEU A 144 10.31 33.89 -32.98
C LEU A 144 11.72 34.34 -33.36
N GLY A 145 12.66 33.40 -33.54
CA GLY A 145 14.02 33.72 -33.99
C GLY A 145 14.07 34.25 -35.43
N LYS A 146 13.08 33.92 -36.26
CA LYS A 146 12.97 34.47 -37.63
C LYS A 146 12.35 35.85 -37.62
N ASP A 147 11.25 36.02 -36.88
CA ASP A 147 10.45 37.24 -36.92
C ASP A 147 11.02 38.35 -36.01
N LEU A 148 11.67 37.98 -34.89
CA LEU A 148 12.15 38.89 -33.83
C LEU A 148 13.56 38.51 -33.33
N PRO A 149 14.61 38.62 -34.18
CA PRO A 149 15.94 38.09 -33.87
C PRO A 149 16.64 38.80 -32.69
N GLN A 150 16.46 40.12 -32.54
CA GLN A 150 17.08 40.90 -31.45
C GLN A 150 16.47 40.56 -30.08
N ASP A 151 15.15 40.45 -30.00
CA ASP A 151 14.46 40.06 -28.76
C ASP A 151 14.79 38.62 -28.35
N MET A 152 14.92 37.72 -29.33
CA MET A 152 15.33 36.33 -29.09
C MET A 152 16.79 36.20 -28.63
N ALA A 153 17.69 37.06 -29.13
CA ALA A 153 19.07 37.11 -28.64
C ALA A 153 19.12 37.50 -27.16
N ASN A 154 18.33 38.51 -26.76
CA ASN A 154 18.21 38.93 -25.36
C ASN A 154 17.57 37.82 -24.49
N TYR A 155 16.50 37.17 -24.97
CA TYR A 155 15.83 36.09 -24.25
C TYR A 155 16.78 34.91 -23.95
N THR A 156 17.60 34.51 -24.92
CA THR A 156 18.53 33.38 -24.74
C THR A 156 19.67 33.70 -23.78
N THR A 157 20.04 34.98 -23.61
CA THR A 157 21.03 35.42 -22.61
C THR A 157 20.52 35.22 -21.19
N PHE A 158 19.26 35.56 -20.92
CA PHE A 158 18.64 35.38 -19.59
C PHE A 158 18.19 33.94 -19.32
N ARG A 159 17.90 33.17 -20.38
CA ARG A 159 17.41 31.80 -20.25
C ARG A 159 18.14 30.85 -21.20
N PRO A 160 19.39 30.49 -20.88
CA PRO A 160 20.19 29.60 -21.72
C PRO A 160 19.51 28.25 -21.93
N TYR A 161 19.72 27.68 -23.11
CA TYR A 161 19.09 26.43 -23.52
C TYR A 161 19.67 25.26 -22.73
N ASN A 162 19.09 24.95 -21.58
CA ASN A 162 19.42 23.74 -20.83
C ASN A 162 18.65 22.55 -21.43
N ASN A 163 19.38 21.66 -22.08
CA ASN A 163 18.91 20.32 -22.42
C ASN A 163 18.75 19.52 -21.11
N SER A 164 17.54 19.46 -20.59
CA SER A 164 17.14 18.57 -19.48
C SER A 164 15.74 18.04 -19.78
#